data_AF-A0A7L2ZAJ2-F1
#
_entry.id   AF-A0A7L2ZAJ2-F1
#
_cell.length_a   1.000
_cell.length_b   1.000
_cell.length_c   1.000
_cell.angle_alpha   90.00
_cell.angle_beta   90.00
_cell.angle_gamma   90.00
#
_symmetry.space_group_name_H-M   'P 1'
#
loop_
_entity.id
_entity.type
_entity.pdbx_description
1 polymer ?
#
loop_
_entity_poly.entity_id
_entity_poly.type
_entity_poly.pdbx_seq_one_letter_code
_entity_poly.pdbx_strand_id
1 'polypeptide(L)'
;PLSPAGSKGKGTGVRFTPEGTQGHPQEGTQGHVHFQEQLHDSAVMVTQDKDGHFLVKVGFLKILHKYEITFLLPPVPSLGKDICPLPVPNPNLRVISVTSLPEGHSVRCEYKAHKEGVLKEELLLAGHSPGQVKVTVQARVMGK
;
A
#
# COMPACT_ATOMS: atom_id res chain seq x y z
N PRO A 1 -39.38 20.95 -28.82
CA PRO A 1 -38.52 21.38 -27.69
C PRO A 1 -38.33 20.24 -26.68
N LEU A 2 -37.10 19.72 -26.66
CA LEU A 2 -36.64 18.57 -25.89
C LEU A 2 -36.12 19.01 -24.51
N SER A 3 -36.29 18.15 -23.50
CA SER A 3 -35.33 18.04 -22.40
C SER A 3 -35.40 16.63 -21.78
N PRO A 4 -34.33 15.82 -21.88
CA PRO A 4 -34.12 14.69 -20.99
C PRO A 4 -33.19 15.07 -19.83
N ALA A 5 -33.52 14.53 -18.65
CA ALA A 5 -32.75 14.65 -17.42
C ALA A 5 -31.37 13.99 -17.55
N GLY A 6 -30.32 14.76 -17.24
CA GLY A 6 -28.94 14.29 -17.26
C GLY A 6 -28.60 13.40 -16.07
N SER A 7 -28.25 12.15 -16.36
CA SER A 7 -27.52 11.28 -15.45
C SER A 7 -26.05 11.73 -15.40
N LYS A 8 -25.55 12.15 -14.23
CA LYS A 8 -24.11 12.40 -14.02
C LYS A 8 -23.53 11.34 -13.10
N GLY A 9 -22.96 10.29 -13.70
CA GLY A 9 -21.95 9.47 -13.06
C GLY A 9 -20.65 10.29 -12.92
N LYS A 10 -20.19 10.52 -11.69
CA LYS A 10 -18.90 11.16 -11.41
C LYS A 10 -17.86 10.08 -11.09
N GLY A 11 -17.30 9.48 -12.14
CA GLY A 11 -15.99 8.86 -12.08
C GLY A 11 -14.96 9.91 -12.48
N THR A 12 -14.32 10.57 -11.52
CA THR A 12 -13.26 11.54 -11.81
C THR A 12 -11.96 10.80 -12.04
N GLY A 13 -11.73 10.38 -13.28
CA GLY A 13 -10.41 10.04 -13.79
C GLY A 13 -9.58 11.32 -13.94
N VAL A 14 -8.35 11.29 -13.45
CA VAL A 14 -7.42 12.42 -13.54
C VAL A 14 -6.89 12.51 -14.97
N ARG A 15 -7.01 13.68 -15.61
CA ARG A 15 -6.42 13.98 -16.93
C ARG A 15 -5.30 15.00 -16.74
N PHE A 16 -4.09 14.64 -17.09
CA PHE A 16 -2.95 15.56 -17.17
C PHE A 16 -2.76 16.00 -18.64
N THR A 17 -2.61 17.30 -18.87
CA THR A 17 -2.27 17.87 -20.18
C THR A 17 -0.97 18.67 -20.07
N PRO A 18 0.07 18.38 -20.87
CA PRO A 18 1.26 19.22 -20.98
C PRO A 18 1.11 20.16 -22.18
N GLU A 19 1.42 21.45 -22.03
CA GLU A 19 1.69 22.36 -23.17
C GLU A 19 2.66 23.46 -22.70
N GLY A 20 3.82 23.60 -23.37
CA GLY A 20 4.65 24.81 -23.35
C GLY A 20 4.01 25.89 -24.25
N THR A 21 4.36 27.19 -24.23
CA THR A 21 5.68 27.73 -24.55
C THR A 21 5.73 29.27 -24.30
N GLN A 22 6.84 29.72 -23.69
CA GLN A 22 7.56 31.03 -23.79
C GLN A 22 7.06 32.35 -23.16
N GLY A 23 7.88 32.82 -22.19
CA GLY A 23 8.09 34.22 -21.74
C GLY A 23 9.00 34.30 -20.48
N HIS A 24 10.26 34.73 -20.63
CA HIS A 24 11.36 34.84 -19.62
C HIS A 24 11.10 35.87 -18.48
N PRO A 25 11.95 35.99 -17.41
CA PRO A 25 12.67 35.00 -16.60
C PRO A 25 12.38 35.16 -15.10
N GLN A 26 12.05 34.08 -14.39
CA GLN A 26 12.19 34.07 -12.93
C GLN A 26 12.88 32.79 -12.51
N GLU A 27 13.95 32.97 -11.73
CA GLU A 27 14.57 31.97 -10.86
C GLU A 27 13.49 31.16 -10.15
N GLY A 28 13.12 30.05 -10.77
CA GLY A 28 12.32 29.01 -10.17
C GLY A 28 13.27 27.85 -9.99
N THR A 29 13.69 27.62 -8.76
CA THR A 29 14.31 26.39 -8.28
C THR A 29 13.81 25.22 -9.11
N GLN A 30 14.63 24.78 -10.06
CA GLN A 30 14.42 23.53 -10.75
C GLN A 30 14.18 22.51 -9.64
N GLY A 31 13.02 21.86 -9.66
CA GLY A 31 12.67 20.76 -8.77
C GLY A 31 13.57 19.57 -9.05
N HIS A 32 14.87 19.74 -8.87
CA HIS A 32 15.85 18.69 -8.76
C HIS A 32 15.64 18.10 -7.38
N VAL A 33 14.73 17.14 -7.31
CA VAL A 33 14.72 16.19 -6.21
C VAL A 33 16.05 15.45 -6.30
N HIS A 34 16.98 15.82 -5.42
CA HIS A 34 18.19 15.03 -5.23
C HIS A 34 17.73 13.71 -4.62
N PHE A 35 17.51 12.68 -5.46
CA PHE A 35 17.37 11.32 -4.98
C PHE A 35 18.74 10.93 -4.42
N GLN A 36 18.96 11.21 -3.14
CA GLN A 36 19.98 10.53 -2.39
C GLN A 36 19.65 9.04 -2.51
N GLU A 37 20.59 8.31 -3.09
CA GLU A 37 20.54 6.90 -3.43
C GLU A 37 20.52 6.04 -2.15
N GLN A 38 19.48 6.24 -1.35
CA GLN A 38 19.04 5.46 -0.21
C GLN A 38 17.51 5.51 -0.23
N LEU A 39 16.92 4.71 -1.13
CA LEU A 39 15.49 4.42 -1.14
C LEU A 39 15.12 3.68 0.17
N HIS A 40 14.99 4.40 1.29
CA HIS A 40 14.53 3.84 2.55
C HIS A 40 13.14 4.36 2.96
N ASP A 41 12.70 5.51 2.46
CA ASP A 41 11.37 6.07 2.75
C ASP A 41 10.34 5.75 1.66
N SER A 42 10.25 4.48 1.26
CA SER A 42 9.01 4.04 0.57
C SER A 42 7.90 4.12 1.61
N ALA A 43 7.15 5.23 1.63
CA ALA A 43 6.10 5.47 2.60
C ALA A 43 5.05 4.34 2.52
N VAL A 44 5.09 3.45 3.50
CA VAL A 44 4.09 2.40 3.63
C VAL A 44 2.84 3.00 4.26
N MET A 45 1.76 3.06 3.50
CA MET A 45 0.48 3.59 3.98
C MET A 45 -0.40 2.45 4.45
N VAL A 46 -0.90 2.54 5.68
CA VAL A 46 -1.85 1.58 6.26
C VAL A 46 -3.21 2.26 6.40
N THR A 47 -4.24 1.67 5.82
CA THR A 47 -5.63 2.14 5.93
C THR A 47 -6.54 1.00 6.32
N GLN A 48 -7.47 1.25 7.24
CA GLN A 48 -8.51 0.29 7.61
C GLN A 48 -9.75 0.49 6.74
N ASP A 49 -10.35 -0.60 6.26
CA ASP A 49 -11.63 -0.56 5.57
C ASP A 49 -12.82 -0.66 6.55
N LYS A 50 -14.03 -0.64 6.01
CA LYS A 50 -15.28 -0.64 6.79
C LYS A 50 -15.52 -1.97 7.53
N ASP A 51 -14.96 -3.06 7.02
CA ASP A 51 -15.07 -4.40 7.60
C ASP A 51 -13.97 -4.65 8.65
N GLY A 52 -13.14 -3.64 8.91
CA GLY A 52 -12.05 -3.69 9.88
C GLY A 52 -10.77 -4.33 9.34
N HIS A 53 -10.73 -4.68 8.05
CA HIS A 53 -9.53 -5.21 7.39
C HIS A 53 -8.58 -4.09 6.98
N PHE A 54 -7.33 -4.44 6.71
CA PHE A 54 -6.29 -3.47 6.40
C PHE A 54 -5.82 -3.56 4.94
N LEU A 55 -5.62 -2.40 4.34
CA LEU A 55 -4.89 -2.22 3.09
C LEU A 55 -3.56 -1.53 3.39
N VAL A 56 -2.47 -2.18 3.01
CA VAL A 56 -1.10 -1.69 3.14
C VAL A 56 -0.59 -1.36 1.74
N LYS A 57 -0.26 -0.10 1.46
CA LYS A 57 0.28 0.33 0.16
C LYS A 57 1.78 0.57 0.30
N VAL A 58 2.58 -0.17 -0.47
CA VAL A 58 4.05 -0.22 -0.34
C VAL A 58 4.74 0.65 -1.41
N GLY A 59 3.98 1.29 -2.29
CA GLY A 59 4.53 2.09 -3.38
C GLY A 59 5.00 1.21 -4.55
N PHE A 60 6.21 1.47 -5.04
CA PHE A 60 6.74 0.86 -6.27
C PHE A 60 7.82 -0.18 -5.96
N LEU A 61 7.72 -1.36 -6.55
CA LEU A 61 8.69 -2.46 -6.41
C LEU A 61 9.24 -2.85 -7.79
N LYS A 62 10.45 -3.41 -7.85
CA LYS A 62 11.02 -3.99 -9.07
C LYS A 62 10.53 -5.42 -9.24
N ILE A 63 10.18 -5.81 -10.47
CA ILE A 63 9.81 -7.19 -10.80
C ILE A 63 10.96 -8.17 -10.54
N LEU A 64 10.64 -9.41 -10.17
CA LEU A 64 11.55 -10.51 -9.83
C LEU A 64 12.45 -10.26 -8.61
N HIS A 65 12.08 -9.30 -7.77
CA HIS A 65 12.76 -9.06 -6.50
C HIS A 65 11.95 -9.60 -5.32
N LYS A 66 12.68 -9.92 -4.26
CA LYS A 66 12.14 -10.23 -2.93
C LYS A 66 12.42 -9.04 -2.01
N TYR A 67 11.39 -8.62 -1.28
CA TYR A 67 11.43 -7.51 -0.36
C TYR A 67 11.11 -7.98 1.05
N GLU A 68 11.75 -7.37 2.05
CA GLU A 68 11.26 -7.38 3.41
C GLU A 68 10.47 -6.09 3.62
N ILE A 69 9.21 -6.22 4.01
CA ILE A 69 8.29 -5.10 4.23
C ILE A 69 7.92 -5.12 5.70
N THR A 70 8.08 -3.98 6.37
CA THR A 70 7.60 -3.77 7.74
C THR A 70 6.55 -2.68 7.73
N PHE A 71 5.42 -2.93 8.40
CA PHE A 71 4.36 -1.94 8.58
C PHE A 71 3.73 -2.05 9.96
N LEU A 72 3.20 -0.92 10.43
CA LEU A 72 2.51 -0.85 11.71
C LEU A 72 1.00 -0.92 11.48
N LEU A 73 0.36 -1.97 12.01
CA LEU A 73 -1.09 -1.99 12.14
C LEU A 73 -1.48 -1.22 13.40
N PRO A 74 -2.51 -0.35 13.35
CA PRO A 74 -3.04 0.29 14.54
C PRO A 74 -3.64 -0.78 15.49
N PRO A 75 -3.93 -0.43 16.76
CA PRO A 75 -4.50 -1.38 17.70
C PRO A 75 -5.83 -1.93 17.18
N VAL A 76 -6.00 -3.25 17.22
CA VAL A 76 -7.21 -3.95 16.77
C VAL A 76 -7.87 -4.59 17.99
N PRO A 77 -8.88 -3.95 18.60
CA PRO A 77 -9.47 -4.43 19.85
C PRO A 77 -9.98 -5.87 19.77
N SER A 78 -10.48 -6.29 18.60
CA SER A 78 -11.01 -7.64 18.38
C SER A 78 -9.96 -8.75 18.33
N LEU A 79 -8.66 -8.42 18.23
CA LEU A 79 -7.56 -9.39 18.24
C LEU A 79 -6.79 -9.39 19.57
N GLY A 80 -6.83 -8.29 20.32
CA GLY A 80 -6.06 -8.14 21.55
C GLY A 80 -4.56 -7.88 21.31
N LYS A 81 -3.75 -8.19 22.33
CA LYS A 81 -2.32 -7.87 22.38
C LYS A 81 -1.44 -8.91 21.68
N ASP A 82 -1.83 -10.17 21.74
CA ASP A 82 -1.03 -11.27 21.18
C ASP A 82 -1.74 -11.79 19.95
N ILE A 83 -1.14 -11.52 18.79
CA ILE A 83 -1.67 -11.89 17.48
C ILE A 83 -0.67 -12.77 16.74
N CYS A 84 -1.19 -13.74 15.99
CA CYS A 84 -0.39 -14.67 15.22
C CYS A 84 -0.85 -14.72 13.75
N PRO A 85 0.07 -14.95 12.80
CA PRO A 85 -0.33 -15.22 11.43
C PRO A 85 -1.04 -16.57 11.34
N LEU A 86 -2.16 -16.60 10.63
CA LEU A 86 -2.81 -17.87 10.27
C LEU A 86 -2.08 -18.50 9.08
N PRO A 87 -1.99 -19.84 9.01
CA PRO A 87 -1.33 -20.55 7.93
C PRO A 87 -2.18 -20.50 6.65
N VAL A 88 -2.04 -19.40 5.90
CA VAL A 88 -2.66 -19.25 4.58
C VAL A 88 -1.60 -19.56 3.51
N PRO A 89 -1.88 -20.47 2.55
CA PRO A 89 -0.98 -20.71 1.43
C PRO A 89 -0.84 -19.44 0.57
N ASN A 90 0.27 -18.72 0.72
CA ASN A 90 0.64 -17.61 -0.15
C ASN A 90 2.11 -17.73 -0.57
N PRO A 91 2.42 -18.04 -1.85
CA PRO A 91 3.81 -18.20 -2.29
C PRO A 91 4.58 -16.88 -2.41
N ASN A 92 3.87 -15.75 -2.41
CA ASN A 92 4.38 -14.41 -2.69
C ASN A 92 4.41 -13.50 -1.46
N LEU A 93 3.74 -13.86 -0.37
CA LEU A 93 3.71 -13.10 0.88
C LEU A 93 3.83 -14.04 2.07
N ARG A 94 4.87 -13.87 2.89
CA ARG A 94 5.12 -14.70 4.07
C ARG A 94 5.42 -13.82 5.27
N VAL A 95 4.68 -14.01 6.37
CA VAL A 95 4.98 -13.33 7.64
C VAL A 95 6.28 -13.89 8.22
N ILE A 96 7.21 -12.99 8.57
CA ILE A 96 8.48 -13.31 9.22
C ILE A 96 8.33 -13.17 10.74
N SER A 97 7.73 -12.06 11.19
CA SER A 97 7.51 -11.79 12.61
C SER A 97 6.35 -10.81 12.81
N VAL A 98 5.69 -10.93 13.96
CA VAL A 98 4.76 -9.93 14.47
C VAL A 98 5.21 -9.53 15.87
N THR A 99 5.38 -8.24 16.10
CA THR A 99 5.82 -7.68 17.38
C THR A 99 4.76 -6.73 17.90
N SER A 100 4.23 -7.01 19.09
CA SER A 100 3.28 -6.14 19.76
C SER A 100 3.98 -4.88 20.29
N LEU A 101 3.41 -3.71 20.02
CA LEU A 101 3.90 -2.39 20.42
C LEU A 101 2.79 -1.61 21.13
N PRO A 102 3.11 -0.57 21.91
CA PRO A 102 2.08 0.30 22.53
C PRO A 102 1.10 0.89 21.51
N GLU A 103 1.60 1.27 20.33
CA GLU A 103 0.85 1.89 19.24
C GLU A 103 0.18 0.88 18.28
N GLY A 104 0.29 -0.43 18.53
CA GLY A 104 -0.34 -1.47 17.73
C GLY A 104 0.56 -2.69 17.50
N HIS A 105 0.66 -3.14 16.25
CA HIS A 105 1.42 -4.35 15.89
C HIS A 105 2.35 -4.08 14.71
N SER A 106 3.66 -4.25 14.93
CA SER A 106 4.64 -4.23 13.84
C SER A 106 4.67 -5.58 13.16
N VAL A 107 4.26 -5.61 11.90
CA VAL A 107 4.22 -6.82 11.07
C VAL A 107 5.35 -6.74 10.07
N ARG A 108 6.18 -7.78 10.06
CA ARG A 108 7.28 -7.93 9.10
C ARG A 108 7.03 -9.13 8.22
N CYS A 109 7.10 -8.92 6.91
CA CYS A 109 6.83 -9.97 5.94
C CYS A 109 7.81 -9.92 4.76
N GLU A 110 7.99 -11.08 4.15
CA GLU A 110 8.68 -11.26 2.88
C GLU A 110 7.65 -11.16 1.74
N TYR A 111 7.94 -10.34 0.73
CA TYR A 111 7.11 -10.13 -0.45
C TYR A 111 7.87 -10.43 -1.74
N LYS A 112 7.29 -11.21 -2.65
CA LYS A 112 7.85 -11.50 -3.98
C LYS A 112 7.08 -10.74 -5.07
N ALA A 113 7.77 -9.79 -5.69
CA ALA A 113 7.26 -9.02 -6.81
C ALA A 113 7.34 -9.83 -8.11
N HIS A 114 6.45 -10.81 -8.28
CA HIS A 114 6.58 -11.86 -9.30
C HIS A 114 6.01 -11.49 -10.68
N LYS A 115 5.21 -10.42 -10.78
CA LYS A 115 4.56 -9.98 -12.03
C LYS A 115 4.45 -8.46 -12.07
N GLU A 116 4.58 -7.87 -13.25
CA GLU A 116 4.38 -6.43 -13.44
C GLU A 116 2.90 -6.02 -13.22
N GLY A 117 2.68 -4.81 -12.70
CA GLY A 117 1.36 -4.21 -12.52
C GLY A 117 1.06 -3.88 -11.06
N VAL A 118 -0.21 -3.63 -10.74
CA VAL A 118 -0.64 -3.47 -9.35
C VAL A 118 -0.97 -4.85 -8.80
N LEU A 119 -0.13 -5.35 -7.91
CA LEU A 119 -0.32 -6.63 -7.24
C LEU A 119 -0.95 -6.43 -5.87
N LYS A 120 -1.73 -7.42 -5.44
CA LYS A 120 -2.33 -7.50 -4.10
C LYS A 120 -2.09 -8.90 -3.56
N GLU A 121 -1.45 -8.96 -2.40
CA GLU A 121 -1.22 -10.21 -1.69
C GLU A 121 -1.87 -10.13 -0.31
N GLU A 122 -2.44 -11.23 0.17
CA GLU A 122 -3.20 -11.25 1.41
C GLU A 122 -2.54 -12.15 2.46
N LEU A 123 -2.66 -11.74 3.71
CA LEU A 123 -2.38 -12.54 4.90
C LEU A 123 -3.52 -12.38 5.90
N LEU A 124 -3.65 -13.34 6.81
CA LEU A 124 -4.61 -13.31 7.91
C LEU A 124 -3.87 -13.30 9.24
N LEU A 125 -4.30 -12.46 10.17
CA LEU A 125 -3.83 -12.42 11.55
C LEU A 125 -5.00 -12.75 12.48
N ALA A 126 -4.76 -13.60 13.47
CA ALA A 126 -5.75 -13.97 14.48
C ALA A 126 -5.23 -13.66 15.88
N GLY A 127 -6.15 -13.32 16.78
CA GLY A 127 -5.88 -13.11 18.19
C GLY A 127 -6.30 -14.31 19.05
N HIS A 128 -6.33 -14.10 20.38
CA HIS A 128 -6.84 -15.09 21.34
C HIS A 128 -8.37 -15.19 21.35
N SER A 129 -9.07 -14.13 20.94
CA SER A 129 -10.50 -14.12 20.64
C SER A 129 -10.78 -14.73 19.26
N PRO A 130 -12.01 -15.16 18.94
CA PRO A 130 -12.36 -15.72 17.62
C PRO A 130 -12.27 -14.70 16.46
N GLY A 131 -11.76 -13.49 16.72
CA GLY A 131 -11.54 -12.47 15.71
C GLY A 131 -10.34 -12.79 14.83
N GLN A 132 -10.50 -12.55 13.53
CA GLN A 132 -9.41 -12.51 12.57
C GLN A 132 -9.48 -11.22 11.76
N VAL A 133 -8.32 -10.75 11.31
CA VAL A 133 -8.25 -9.63 10.38
C VAL A 133 -7.48 -10.03 9.13
N LYS A 134 -7.98 -9.57 8.00
CA LYS A 134 -7.28 -9.65 6.72
C LYS A 134 -6.42 -8.42 6.51
N VAL A 135 -5.21 -8.64 6.03
CA VAL A 135 -4.30 -7.59 5.61
C VAL A 135 -3.95 -7.81 4.14
N THR A 136 -4.26 -6.82 3.31
CA THR A 136 -3.93 -6.81 1.88
C THR A 136 -2.72 -5.91 1.65
N VAL A 137 -1.61 -6.49 1.21
CA VAL A 137 -0.41 -5.77 0.80
C VAL A 137 -0.49 -5.48 -0.68
N GLN A 138 -0.63 -4.20 -1.03
CA GLN A 138 -0.69 -3.71 -2.40
C GLN A 138 0.61 -3.01 -2.79
N ALA A 139 1.17 -3.40 -3.92
CA ALA A 139 2.35 -2.80 -4.49
C ALA A 139 2.18 -2.58 -5.99
N ARG A 140 2.77 -1.50 -6.52
CA ARG A 140 2.93 -1.30 -7.95
C ARG A 140 4.28 -1.89 -8.37
N VAL A 141 4.26 -3.07 -8.97
CA VAL A 141 5.45 -3.70 -9.52
C VAL A 141 5.76 -3.11 -10.90
N MET A 142 6.98 -2.62 -11.04
CA MET A 142 7.54 -2.05 -12.26
C MET A 142 8.35 -3.11 -13.00
N GLY A 143 8.24 -3.09 -14.33
CA GLY A 143 9.10 -3.85 -15.22
C GLY A 143 10.57 -3.42 -15.14
N LYS A 144 11.37 -4.00 -16.02
CA LYS A 144 12.77 -3.59 -16.24
C LYS A 144 12.84 -2.42 -17.20
#